data_AF-A0A183HAW0-F1
#
_entry.id   AF-A0A183HAW0-F1
#
_cell.length_a   1.000
_cell.length_b   1.000
_cell.length_c   1.000
_cell.angle_alpha   90.00
_cell.angle_beta   90.00
_cell.angle_gamma   90.00
#
_symmetry.space_group_name_H-M   'P 1'
#
loop_
_entity.id
_entity.type
_entity.pdbx_description
1 polymer ?
#
loop_
_entity_poly.entity_id
_entity_poly.type
_entity_poly.pdbx_seq_one_letter_code
_entity_poly.pdbx_strand_id
1 'polypeptide(L)' 'MNDLIKRNSGDAAVCLLNLPTPPKDVSYSEQYLEVIRHLTDGLPPTLLVHGLSSVISTAL' A
#
# COMPACT_ATOMS: atom_id res chain seq x y z
N MET A 1 -6.91 -5.50 -9.24
CA MET A 1 -6.27 -5.56 -7.91
C MET A 1 -7.09 -4.80 -6.88
N ASN A 2 -7.38 -3.51 -7.11
CA ASN A 2 -8.08 -2.66 -6.13
C ASN A 2 -9.51 -3.14 -5.81
N ASP A 3 -10.29 -3.59 -6.80
CA ASP A 3 -11.61 -4.17 -6.59
C ASP A 3 -11.63 -5.43 -5.72
N LEU A 4 -10.55 -6.22 -5.73
CA LEU A 4 -10.48 -7.45 -4.94
C LEU A 4 -10.27 -7.15 -3.45
N ILE A 5 -9.49 -6.10 -3.15
CA ILE A 5 -9.25 -5.61 -1.78
C ILE A 5 -10.51 -4.94 -1.25
N LYS A 6 -11.15 -4.08 -2.05
CA LYS A 6 -12.43 -3.42 -1.71
C LYS A 6 -13.54 -4.44 -1.39
N ARG A 7 -13.67 -5.51 -2.16
CA ARG A 7 -14.68 -6.57 -1.94
C ARG A 7 -14.46 -7.39 -0.66
N ASN A 8 -13.22 -7.54 -0.20
CA ASN A 8 -12.89 -8.31 1.00
C ASN A 8 -12.67 -7.43 2.24
N SER A 9 -12.58 -6.11 2.10
CA SER A 9 -12.23 -5.16 3.16
C SER A 9 -13.35 -4.17 3.50
N GLY A 10 -14.58 -4.40 3.02
CA GLY A 10 -15.72 -3.51 3.28
C GLY A 10 -16.06 -3.31 4.77
N ASP A 11 -15.62 -4.24 5.63
CA ASP A 11 -15.77 -4.21 7.10
C ASP A 11 -14.41 -4.09 7.83
N ALA A 12 -13.32 -3.80 7.10
CA ALA A 12 -11.99 -3.69 7.71
C ALA A 12 -11.80 -2.29 8.31
N ALA A 13 -11.53 -2.23 9.62
CA ALA A 13 -11.23 -0.97 10.30
C ALA A 13 -9.95 -0.29 9.79
N VAL A 14 -8.98 -1.05 9.25
CA VAL A 14 -7.72 -0.57 8.66
C VAL A 14 -7.24 -1.56 7.58
N CYS A 15 -6.78 -1.07 6.43
CA CYS A 15 -6.07 -1.89 5.43
C CYS A 15 -4.55 -1.71 5.55
N LEU A 16 -3.79 -2.81 5.60
CA LEU A 16 -2.33 -2.77 5.50
C LEU A 16 -1.91 -3.19 4.10
N LEU A 17 -1.14 -2.36 3.42
CA LEU A 17 -0.62 -2.64 2.08
C LEU A 17 0.89 -2.40 2.04
N ASN A 18 1.58 -3.12 1.16
CA ASN A 18 3.01 -2.88 0.94
C ASN A 18 3.21 -1.59 0.14
N LEU A 19 4.10 -0.73 0.62
CA LEU A 19 4.53 0.46 -0.11
C LEU A 19 5.50 0.03 -1.22
N PRO A 20 5.20 0.29 -2.51
CA PRO A 20 6.10 -0.01 -3.60
C PRO A 20 7.39 0.79 -3.48
N THR A 21 8.52 0.24 -3.93
CA THR A 21 9.82 0.92 -3.86
C THR A 21 9.76 2.23 -4.64
N PRO A 22 10.16 3.38 -4.06
CA PRO A 22 10.16 4.63 -4.78
C PRO A 22 11.15 4.59 -5.96
N PRO A 23 10.85 5.29 -7.06
CA PRO A 23 11.77 5.40 -8.18
C PRO A 23 13.07 6.06 -7.73
N LYS A 24 14.21 5.61 -8.29
CA LYS A 24 15.53 6.22 -8.02
C LYS A 24 15.63 7.64 -8.57
N ASP A 25 14.88 7.93 -9.63
CA ASP A 25 14.82 9.25 -10.25
C ASP A 25 13.70 10.08 -9.64
N VAL A 26 14.05 11.24 -9.10
CA VAL A 26 13.09 12.20 -8.51
C VAL A 26 12.09 12.70 -9.56
N SER A 27 12.47 12.71 -10.84
CA SER A 27 11.60 13.10 -11.94
C SER A 27 10.32 12.26 -12.04
N TYR A 28 10.33 11.03 -11.52
CA TYR A 28 9.17 10.12 -11.49
C TYR A 28 8.39 10.17 -10.16
N SER A 29 8.72 11.08 -9.23
CA SER A 29 8.04 11.16 -7.93
C SER A 29 6.55 11.45 -8.06
N GLU A 30 6.16 12.33 -8.99
CA GLU A 30 4.76 12.68 -9.27
C GLU A 30 3.98 11.44 -9.74
N GLN A 31 4.52 10.71 -10.72
CA GLN A 31 3.90 9.50 -11.25
C GLN A 31 3.82 8.39 -10.19
N TYR A 32 4.83 8.28 -9.32
CA TYR A 32 4.80 7.35 -8.19
C TYR A 32 3.67 7.69 -7.21
N LEU A 33 3.54 8.97 -6.83
CA LEU A 33 2.45 9.43 -5.95
C LEU A 33 1.07 9.19 -6.58
N GLU A 34 0.94 9.39 -7.90
CA GLU A 34 -0.30 9.13 -8.62
C GLU A 34 -0.70 7.65 -8.56
N VAL A 35 0.26 6.74 -8.72
CA VAL A 35 0.05 5.29 -8.57
C VAL A 35 -0.39 4.94 -7.15
N ILE A 36 0.26 5.51 -6.12
CA ILE A 36 -0.14 5.31 -4.72
C ILE A 36 -1.59 5.77 -4.51
N ARG A 37 -1.94 6.95 -5.02
CA ARG A 37 -3.30 7.50 -4.90
C ARG A 37 -4.33 6.58 -5.55
N HIS A 38 -4.07 6.09 -6.76
CA HIS A 38 -4.97 5.15 -7.44
C HIS A 38 -5.10 3.80 -6.72
N LEU A 39 -4.03 3.34 -6.04
CA LEU A 39 -4.05 2.13 -5.24
C LEU A 39 -4.85 2.32 -3.95
N THR A 40 -4.74 3.46 -3.29
CA THR A 40 -5.46 3.76 -2.05
C THR A 40 -6.87 4.34 -2.27
N ASP A 41 -7.22 4.69 -3.50
CA ASP A 41 -8.49 5.31 -3.85
C ASP A 41 -9.65 4.37 -3.51
N GLY A 42 -10.55 4.83 -2.63
CA GLY A 42 -11.72 4.07 -2.17
C GLY A 42 -11.41 2.91 -1.23
N LEU A 43 -10.24 2.87 -0.60
CA LEU A 43 -9.95 1.97 0.52
C LEU A 43 -10.29 2.65 1.87
N PRO A 44 -10.63 1.88 2.92
CA PRO A 44 -10.69 2.38 4.30
C PRO A 44 -9.30 2.91 4.74
N PRO A 45 -9.14 3.57 5.91
CA PRO A 45 -7.85 4.09 6.36
C PRO A 45 -6.73 3.05 6.16
N THR A 46 -5.80 3.37 5.26
CA THR A 46 -4.82 2.44 4.72
C THR A 46 -3.42 2.83 5.16
N LEU A 47 -2.69 1.89 5.76
CA LEU A 47 -1.31 2.05 6.19
C LEU A 47 -0.39 1.33 5.20
N LEU A 48 0.47 2.11 4.52
CA LEU A 48 1.45 1.60 3.57
C LEU A 48 2.76 1.31 4.29
N VAL A 49 3.22 0.06 4.27
CA VAL A 49 4.42 -0.40 4.99
C VAL A 49 5.49 -0.79 3.99
N HIS A 50 6.70 -0.25 4.15
CA HIS A 50 7.91 -0.73 3.46
C HIS A 50 8.88 -1.27 4.50
N GLY A 51 9.08 -2.59 4.54
CA GLY A 51 10.16 -3.16 5.34
C GLY A 51 11.49 -2.90 4.64
N LEU A 52 12.41 -2.19 5.29
CA LEU A 52 13.81 -2.10 4.84
C LEU A 52 14.52 -3.47 4.85
N SER A 53 13.91 -4.47 5.49
CA SER A 53 14.42 -5.84 5.59
C SER A 53 13.26 -6.82 5.79
N SER A 54 13.40 -8.06 5.29
CA SER A 54 12.42 -9.13 5.48
C SER A 54 12.31 -9.49 6.95
N VAL A 55 11.26 -9.00 7.61
CA VAL A 55 10.93 -9.37 8.99
C VAL A 55 9.98 -10.55 8.94
N ILE A 56 10.49 -11.75 9.21
CA ILE A 56 9.65 -12.91 9.50
C ILE A 56 9.13 -12.71 10.92
N SER A 57 7.88 -12.26 11.05
CA SER A 57 7.24 -12.15 12.36
C SER A 57 6.81 -13.54 12.80
N THR A 58 7.68 -14.25 13.53
CA THR A 58 7.26 -15.39 14.36
C THR A 58 6.66 -14.84 15.64
N ALA A 59 5.40 -14.41 15.59
CA ALA A 59 4.63 -14.23 16.82
C ALA A 59 4.29 -15.62 17.36
N LEU A 60 4.84 -15.94 18.54
CA LEU A 60 4.52 -17.14 19.31
C LEU A 60 3.27 -16.90 20.17
#